data_AF-A0A0R2YCR7-F1
#
_entry.id   AF-A0A0R2YCR7-F1
#
_cell.length_a   1.000
_cell.length_b   1.000
_cell.length_c   1.000
_cell.angle_alpha   90.00
_cell.angle_beta   90.00
_cell.angle_gamma   90.00
#
_symmetry.space_group_name_H-M   'P 1'
#
loop_
_entity.id
_entity.type
_entity.pdbx_description
1 polymer ?
#
loop_
_entity_poly.entity_id
_entity_poly.type
_entity_poly.pdbx_seq_one_letter_code
_entity_poly.pdbx_strand_id
1 'polypeptide(L)'
;MLSVRKTTLAAFVMLLLSFTLMMGCAYLFSVIVNDNETITDARAYYFFYNELLSEDVLGFATSLTEETGKLELGIYLSVYTIFNSIIIDLQSFAFASMSLVFAFLMLFVFCAARKIEKNALQAAFFVLLSVLIYSLWYPSYASVLWVWRSHMAFTLLFLGMLSSRFIVAVLFVALSILFHYSSGILAVVVFFIFIFVDRFPRLSVPTKYAISLLVGLMGSLVVGYLKQVVVSGDGNWESETNAGLFVYAYVFLFVLALIVLSAWRKYFNLYFSSVENAMLNRMFCIALFFLGLSVTSVNSHQDLMRIMQPAFIIIPFIYLMFLNTAKGTSRALLVLLLAPGIVMGLRSAYMYWGGA
;
A
#
# COMPACT_ATOMS: atom_id res chain seq x y z
N MET A 1 32.65 -11.91 -17.58
CA MET A 1 32.55 -12.38 -16.17
C MET A 1 32.67 -11.26 -15.14
N LEU A 2 33.71 -10.41 -15.18
CA LEU A 2 33.91 -9.31 -14.21
C LEU A 2 32.80 -8.25 -14.20
N SER A 3 32.24 -7.83 -15.35
CA SER A 3 31.15 -6.84 -15.38
C SER A 3 29.83 -7.38 -14.80
N VAL A 4 29.52 -8.66 -15.05
CA VAL A 4 28.34 -9.37 -14.49
C VAL A 4 28.46 -9.49 -12.97
N ARG A 5 29.67 -9.73 -12.44
CA ARG A 5 29.91 -9.73 -10.99
C ARG A 5 29.71 -8.33 -10.37
N LYS A 6 30.15 -7.27 -11.06
CA LYS A 6 29.96 -5.87 -10.59
C LYS A 6 28.48 -5.44 -10.58
N THR A 7 27.71 -5.76 -11.61
CA THR A 7 26.28 -5.39 -11.66
C THR A 7 25.45 -6.16 -10.66
N THR A 8 25.77 -7.44 -10.43
CA THR A 8 25.11 -8.27 -9.41
C THR A 8 25.43 -7.77 -8.01
N LEU A 9 26.70 -7.43 -7.74
CA LEU A 9 27.11 -6.84 -6.46
C LEU A 9 26.42 -5.49 -6.21
N ALA A 10 26.36 -4.61 -7.20
CA ALA A 10 25.67 -3.31 -7.05
C ALA A 10 24.16 -3.47 -6.79
N ALA A 11 23.50 -4.43 -7.45
CA ALA A 11 22.09 -4.74 -7.17
C ALA A 11 21.91 -5.27 -5.75
N PHE A 12 22.79 -6.16 -5.29
CA PHE A 12 22.78 -6.67 -3.92
C PHE A 12 22.98 -5.55 -2.89
N VAL A 13 23.96 -4.67 -3.09
CA VAL A 13 24.22 -3.52 -2.20
C VAL A 13 23.00 -2.59 -2.14
N MET A 14 22.33 -2.32 -3.26
CA MET A 14 21.11 -1.50 -3.27
C MET A 14 19.96 -2.16 -2.52
N LEU A 15 19.77 -3.48 -2.68
CA LEU A 15 18.75 -4.22 -1.94
C LEU A 15 19.06 -4.24 -0.43
N LEU A 16 20.33 -4.41 -0.06
CA LEU A 16 20.77 -4.34 1.33
C LEU A 16 20.53 -2.95 1.93
N LEU A 17 20.89 -1.89 1.21
CA LEU A 17 20.62 -0.52 1.64
C LEU A 17 19.11 -0.26 1.80
N SER A 18 18.31 -0.73 0.86
CA SER A 18 16.85 -0.64 0.92
C SER A 18 16.30 -1.34 2.17
N PHE A 19 16.81 -2.53 2.46
CA PHE A 19 16.46 -3.29 3.67
C PHE A 19 16.85 -2.54 4.94
N THR A 20 18.07 -2.00 5.03
CA THR A 20 18.51 -1.22 6.20
C THR A 20 17.65 0.02 6.43
N LEU A 21 17.35 0.78 5.38
CA LEU A 21 16.47 1.96 5.47
C LEU A 21 15.06 1.57 5.93
N MET A 22 14.53 0.48 5.40
CA MET A 22 13.26 -0.09 5.79
C MET A 22 13.22 -0.45 7.27
N MET A 23 14.24 -1.18 7.76
CA MET A 23 14.31 -1.56 9.17
C MET A 23 14.38 -0.32 10.07
N GLY A 24 15.15 0.71 9.67
CA GLY A 24 15.17 1.99 10.37
C GLY A 24 13.80 2.70 10.38
N CYS A 25 13.06 2.64 9.28
CA CYS A 25 11.70 3.19 9.20
C CYS A 25 10.72 2.41 10.07
N ALA A 26 10.72 1.08 9.99
CA ALA A 26 9.90 0.22 10.83
C ALA A 26 10.17 0.47 12.32
N TYR A 27 11.44 0.67 12.69
CA TYR A 27 11.84 1.04 14.06
C TYR A 27 11.22 2.38 14.47
N LEU A 28 11.46 3.44 13.69
CA LEU A 28 10.90 4.77 13.97
C LEU A 28 9.37 4.75 14.09
N PHE A 29 8.69 4.01 13.21
CA PHE A 29 7.23 3.87 13.28
C PHE A 29 6.76 3.09 14.50
N SER A 30 7.50 2.04 14.88
CA SER A 30 7.14 1.28 16.07
C SER A 30 7.22 2.14 17.33
N VAL A 31 8.24 3.01 17.44
CA VAL A 31 8.34 4.01 18.51
C VAL A 31 7.16 4.98 18.47
N ILE A 32 6.84 5.52 17.29
CA ILE A 32 5.68 6.44 17.10
C ILE A 32 4.38 5.85 17.63
N VAL A 33 4.16 4.55 17.41
CA VAL A 33 2.93 3.90 17.80
C VAL A 33 2.91 3.44 19.24
N ASN A 34 4.06 3.11 19.82
CA ASN A 34 4.15 2.79 21.24
C ASN A 34 3.88 4.02 22.12
N ASP A 35 4.29 5.21 21.68
CA ASP A 35 4.19 6.45 22.47
C ASP A 35 2.87 7.21 22.26
N ASN A 36 2.09 6.91 21.21
CA ASN A 36 0.87 7.64 20.89
C ASN A 36 -0.39 6.92 21.39
N GLU A 37 -0.96 7.46 22.48
CA GLU A 37 -2.14 6.90 23.13
C GLU A 37 -3.43 6.96 22.29
N THR A 38 -3.47 7.83 21.26
CA THR A 38 -4.63 8.00 20.37
C THR A 38 -4.69 6.97 19.24
N ILE A 39 -3.64 6.17 19.05
CA ILE A 39 -3.62 5.05 18.10
C ILE A 39 -4.21 3.82 18.81
N THR A 40 -5.49 3.93 19.16
CA THR A 40 -6.18 3.06 20.11
C THR A 40 -6.25 1.60 19.66
N ASP A 41 -6.46 1.31 18.39
CA ASP A 41 -6.64 -0.08 17.93
C ASP A 41 -5.34 -0.88 18.00
N ALA A 42 -4.24 -0.38 17.43
CA ALA A 42 -2.98 -1.12 17.43
C ALA A 42 -2.40 -1.29 18.85
N ARG A 43 -2.63 -0.29 19.71
CA ARG A 43 -2.26 -0.30 21.13
C ARG A 43 -3.16 -1.26 21.93
N ALA A 44 -4.48 -1.25 21.71
CA ALA A 44 -5.41 -2.20 22.33
C ALA A 44 -5.12 -3.64 21.91
N TYR A 45 -4.91 -3.93 20.62
CA TYR A 45 -4.48 -5.26 20.17
C TYR A 45 -3.13 -5.67 20.78
N TYR A 46 -2.19 -4.73 20.97
CA TYR A 46 -0.89 -5.01 21.59
C TYR A 46 -0.98 -5.33 23.09
N PHE A 47 -1.69 -4.49 23.87
CA PHE A 47 -1.82 -4.68 25.32
C PHE A 47 -2.73 -5.87 25.65
N PHE A 48 -3.87 -6.00 24.96
CA PHE A 48 -4.76 -7.16 25.08
C PHE A 48 -4.04 -8.48 24.75
N TYR A 49 -3.12 -8.47 23.78
CA TYR A 49 -2.34 -9.66 23.40
C TYR A 49 -1.20 -9.99 24.37
N ASN A 50 -0.51 -8.98 24.93
CA ASN A 50 0.52 -9.19 25.96
C ASN A 50 -0.08 -9.66 27.30
N GLU A 51 -1.28 -9.20 27.67
CA GLU A 51 -1.99 -9.64 28.88
C GLU A 51 -2.46 -11.10 28.77
N LEU A 52 -2.83 -11.57 27.58
CA LEU A 52 -3.36 -12.93 27.38
C LEU A 52 -2.30 -13.99 27.04
N LEU A 53 -1.19 -13.64 26.38
CA LEU A 53 -0.08 -14.60 26.13
C LEU A 53 0.69 -14.98 27.40
N SER A 54 0.65 -14.16 28.45
CA SER A 54 1.23 -14.53 29.74
C SER A 54 0.48 -15.66 30.43
N GLU A 55 -0.78 -15.97 30.05
CA GLU A 55 -1.61 -16.92 30.81
C GLU A 55 -2.45 -17.91 29.98
N ASP A 56 -2.99 -17.59 28.79
CA ASP A 56 -3.86 -18.52 28.03
C ASP A 56 -4.08 -18.16 26.53
N VAL A 57 -3.42 -18.89 25.62
CA VAL A 57 -3.58 -18.75 24.16
C VAL A 57 -4.97 -19.19 23.66
N LEU A 58 -5.59 -20.17 24.30
CA LEU A 58 -6.90 -20.69 23.90
C LEU A 58 -8.02 -19.75 24.38
N GLY A 59 -7.88 -19.18 25.57
CA GLY A 59 -8.71 -18.09 26.07
C GLY A 59 -8.68 -16.86 25.16
N PHE A 60 -7.48 -16.44 24.71
CA PHE A 60 -7.33 -15.36 23.74
C PHE A 60 -8.11 -15.60 22.44
N ALA A 61 -8.02 -16.82 21.90
CA ALA A 61 -8.74 -17.21 20.70
C ALA A 61 -10.25 -17.09 20.84
N THR A 62 -10.75 -17.52 21.99
CA THR A 62 -12.18 -17.59 22.27
C THR A 62 -12.71 -16.18 22.49
N SER A 63 -12.07 -15.36 23.32
CA SER A 63 -12.44 -13.96 23.55
C SER A 63 -12.33 -13.10 22.29
N LEU A 64 -11.25 -13.22 21.50
CA LEU A 64 -11.13 -12.50 20.23
C LEU A 64 -12.24 -12.90 19.25
N THR A 65 -12.57 -14.18 19.17
CA THR A 65 -13.65 -14.67 18.30
C THR A 65 -15.02 -14.22 18.80
N GLU A 66 -15.25 -14.18 20.11
CA GLU A 66 -16.49 -13.72 20.73
C GLU A 66 -16.69 -12.20 20.59
N GLU A 67 -15.63 -11.40 20.80
CA GLU A 67 -15.68 -9.93 20.70
C GLU A 67 -15.72 -9.44 19.26
N THR A 68 -14.98 -10.09 18.35
CA THR A 68 -14.85 -9.62 16.97
C THR A 68 -15.71 -10.40 15.99
N GLY A 69 -16.26 -11.56 16.38
CA GLY A 69 -16.99 -12.48 15.52
C GLY A 69 -16.11 -13.21 14.49
N LYS A 70 -14.78 -13.15 14.63
CA LYS A 70 -13.84 -13.54 13.55
C LYS A 70 -12.75 -14.49 14.04
N LEU A 71 -12.49 -15.51 13.22
CA LEU A 71 -11.47 -16.54 13.45
C LEU A 71 -10.09 -16.00 13.01
N GLU A 72 -9.59 -14.95 13.67
CA GLU A 72 -8.35 -14.25 13.26
C GLU A 72 -7.08 -14.79 13.97
N LEU A 73 -7.26 -15.62 15.01
CA LEU A 73 -6.20 -16.14 15.89
C LEU A 73 -4.99 -16.71 15.13
N GLY A 74 -5.22 -17.55 14.13
CA GLY A 74 -4.15 -18.28 13.45
C GLY A 74 -3.13 -17.39 12.74
N ILE A 75 -3.55 -16.20 12.30
CA ILE A 75 -2.70 -15.25 11.56
C ILE A 75 -1.90 -14.39 12.52
N TYR A 76 -2.52 -13.95 13.62
CA TYR A 76 -1.84 -13.24 14.69
C TYR A 76 -0.79 -14.12 15.36
N LEU A 77 -1.13 -15.38 15.65
CA LEU A 77 -0.19 -16.36 16.18
C LEU A 77 0.94 -16.65 15.20
N SER A 78 0.68 -16.86 13.90
CA SER A 78 1.76 -17.18 12.95
C SER A 78 2.69 -16.01 12.64
N VAL A 79 2.18 -14.77 12.56
CA VAL A 79 3.02 -13.57 12.49
C VAL A 79 3.87 -13.45 13.76
N TYR A 80 3.28 -13.70 14.94
CA TYR A 80 4.03 -13.66 16.19
C TYR A 80 5.04 -14.80 16.35
N THR A 81 4.70 -16.07 16.11
CA THR A 81 5.63 -17.22 16.24
C THR A 81 6.86 -17.05 15.35
N ILE A 82 6.67 -16.60 14.10
CA ILE A 82 7.78 -16.41 13.16
C ILE A 82 8.68 -15.25 13.63
N PHE A 83 8.11 -14.11 14.02
CA PHE A 83 8.91 -12.93 14.39
C PHE A 83 9.45 -12.97 15.84
N ASN A 84 8.73 -13.59 16.78
CA ASN A 84 9.18 -13.79 18.17
C ASN A 84 10.44 -14.68 18.24
N SER A 85 10.53 -15.69 17.36
CA SER A 85 11.73 -16.54 17.27
C SER A 85 12.99 -15.81 16.75
N ILE A 86 12.82 -14.65 16.11
CA ILE A 86 13.89 -13.84 15.50
C ILE A 86 14.19 -12.60 16.35
N ILE A 87 13.21 -12.13 17.11
CA ILE A 87 13.22 -10.87 17.85
C ILE A 87 13.11 -11.18 19.35
N ILE A 88 14.09 -11.94 19.83
CA ILE A 88 14.36 -12.06 21.26
C ILE A 88 15.05 -10.74 21.63
N ASP A 89 14.39 -9.90 22.44
CA ASP A 89 14.86 -8.62 23.00
C ASP A 89 14.71 -7.31 22.20
N LEU A 90 14.14 -7.29 20.98
CA LEU A 90 13.99 -6.05 20.18
C LEU A 90 12.54 -5.67 19.83
N GLN A 91 11.89 -4.93 20.73
CA GLN A 91 10.85 -3.92 20.42
C GLN A 91 9.65 -4.31 19.51
N SER A 92 8.50 -4.54 20.15
CA SER A 92 7.10 -4.36 19.71
C SER A 92 6.58 -5.09 18.45
N PHE A 93 5.40 -5.71 18.58
CA PHE A 93 4.59 -6.26 17.47
C PHE A 93 4.43 -5.31 16.27
N ALA A 94 4.44 -3.99 16.53
CA ALA A 94 4.39 -2.95 15.52
C ALA A 94 5.59 -2.97 14.58
N PHE A 95 6.81 -3.16 15.11
CA PHE A 95 8.04 -3.26 14.33
C PHE A 95 8.03 -4.47 13.39
N ALA A 96 7.63 -5.63 13.90
CA ALA A 96 7.53 -6.87 13.13
C ALA A 96 6.52 -6.73 11.97
N SER A 97 5.33 -6.20 12.28
CA SER A 97 4.27 -5.98 11.30
C SER A 97 4.71 -5.00 10.20
N MET A 98 5.37 -3.90 10.57
CA MET A 98 5.85 -2.92 9.60
C MET A 98 7.01 -3.44 8.75
N SER A 99 7.94 -4.19 9.36
CA SER A 99 9.02 -4.86 8.64
C SER A 99 8.48 -5.84 7.59
N LEU A 100 7.44 -6.60 7.94
CA LEU A 100 6.77 -7.51 7.01
C LEU A 100 6.12 -6.78 5.84
N VAL A 101 5.35 -5.71 6.12
CA VAL A 101 4.72 -4.87 5.09
C VAL A 101 5.75 -4.35 4.10
N PHE A 102 6.82 -3.72 4.60
CA PHE A 102 7.84 -3.16 3.72
C PHE A 102 8.61 -4.23 2.95
N ALA A 103 8.89 -5.40 3.54
CA ALA A 103 9.54 -6.50 2.83
C ALA A 103 8.71 -6.98 1.63
N PHE A 104 7.39 -7.10 1.80
CA PHE A 104 6.48 -7.46 0.71
C PHE A 104 6.31 -6.34 -0.32
N LEU A 105 6.36 -5.07 0.10
CA LEU A 105 6.42 -3.93 -0.83
C LEU A 105 7.68 -3.96 -1.69
N MET A 106 8.84 -4.22 -1.09
CA MET A 106 10.11 -4.39 -1.83
C MET A 106 9.99 -5.52 -2.85
N LEU A 107 9.43 -6.67 -2.43
CA LEU A 107 9.20 -7.81 -3.31
C LEU A 107 8.26 -7.44 -4.47
N PHE A 108 7.14 -6.78 -4.19
CA PHE A 108 6.20 -6.30 -5.19
C PHE A 108 6.88 -5.39 -6.21
N VAL A 109 7.59 -4.35 -5.76
CA VAL A 109 8.28 -3.40 -6.64
C VAL A 109 9.34 -4.10 -7.48
N PHE A 110 10.12 -4.99 -6.88
CA PHE A 110 11.12 -5.77 -7.60
C PHE A 110 10.48 -6.64 -8.67
N CYS A 111 9.46 -7.43 -8.32
CA CYS A 111 8.74 -8.29 -9.25
C CYS A 111 8.07 -7.49 -10.37
N ALA A 112 7.43 -6.36 -10.05
CA ALA A 112 6.80 -5.47 -11.01
C ALA A 112 7.82 -4.88 -11.99
N ALA A 113 8.97 -4.40 -11.50
CA ALA A 113 10.06 -3.88 -12.32
C ALA A 113 10.62 -4.97 -13.25
N ARG A 114 10.81 -6.19 -12.75
CA ARG A 114 11.24 -7.34 -13.56
C ARG A 114 10.20 -7.72 -14.61
N LYS A 115 8.91 -7.57 -14.31
CA LYS A 115 7.79 -7.85 -15.23
C LYS A 115 7.75 -6.88 -16.41
N ILE A 116 8.15 -5.62 -16.21
CA ILE A 116 8.34 -4.63 -17.27
C ILE A 116 9.77 -4.63 -17.84
N GLU A 117 10.44 -5.79 -17.76
CA GLU A 117 11.73 -6.08 -18.40
C GLU A 117 12.93 -5.24 -17.90
N LYS A 118 12.82 -4.58 -16.74
CA LYS A 118 13.99 -3.94 -16.12
C LYS A 118 14.99 -4.99 -15.67
N ASN A 119 16.28 -4.75 -15.91
CA ASN A 119 17.33 -5.64 -15.42
C ASN A 119 17.39 -5.64 -13.87
N ALA A 120 18.13 -6.58 -13.26
CA ALA A 120 18.18 -6.71 -11.80
C ALA A 120 18.68 -5.44 -11.09
N LEU A 121 19.62 -4.72 -11.68
CA LEU A 121 20.17 -3.47 -11.13
C LEU A 121 19.12 -2.36 -11.16
N GLN A 122 18.42 -2.19 -12.28
CA GLN A 122 17.33 -1.22 -12.42
C GLN A 122 16.16 -1.57 -11.49
N ALA A 123 15.81 -2.85 -11.35
CA ALA A 123 14.78 -3.29 -10.42
C ALA A 123 15.16 -2.98 -8.97
N ALA A 124 16.41 -3.25 -8.56
CA ALA A 124 16.91 -2.89 -7.24
C ALA A 124 16.90 -1.36 -7.00
N PHE A 125 17.19 -0.58 -8.04
CA PHE A 125 17.08 0.88 -7.96
C PHE A 125 15.62 1.36 -7.80
N PHE A 126 14.67 0.73 -8.50
CA PHE A 126 13.23 0.98 -8.29
C PHE A 126 12.80 0.66 -6.85
N VAL A 127 13.31 -0.43 -6.28
CA VAL A 127 13.06 -0.81 -4.88
C VAL A 127 13.57 0.28 -3.94
N LEU A 128 14.83 0.69 -4.08
CA LEU A 128 15.44 1.73 -3.24
C LEU A 128 14.64 3.03 -3.28
N LEU A 129 14.29 3.51 -4.47
CA LEU A 129 13.50 4.74 -4.61
C LEU A 129 12.07 4.59 -4.07
N SER A 130 11.46 3.41 -4.22
CA SER A 130 10.14 3.15 -3.65
C SER A 130 10.19 3.20 -2.13
N VAL A 131 11.19 2.57 -1.51
CA VAL A 131 11.41 2.64 -0.07
C VAL A 131 11.56 4.09 0.38
N LEU A 132 12.35 4.92 -0.32
CA LEU A 132 12.46 6.35 0.01
C LEU A 132 11.12 7.09 -0.07
N ILE A 133 10.33 6.86 -1.13
CA ILE A 133 8.99 7.47 -1.27
C ILE A 133 8.09 7.01 -0.13
N TYR A 134 8.07 5.71 0.16
CA TYR A 134 7.30 5.17 1.27
C TYR A 134 7.75 5.80 2.58
N SER A 135 9.03 5.81 2.91
CA SER A 135 9.56 6.43 4.14
C SER A 135 9.14 7.89 4.32
N LEU A 136 8.97 8.64 3.23
CA LEU A 136 8.52 10.04 3.27
C LEU A 136 7.01 10.17 3.43
N TRP A 137 6.24 9.27 2.82
CA TRP A 137 4.77 9.32 2.84
C TRP A 137 4.20 8.62 4.10
N TYR A 138 4.82 7.54 4.56
CA TYR A 138 4.33 6.69 5.64
C TYR A 138 4.17 7.37 7.02
N PRO A 139 4.97 8.39 7.43
CA PRO A 139 4.71 9.13 8.66
C PRO A 139 3.36 9.83 8.69
N SER A 140 2.85 10.28 7.55
CA SER A 140 1.48 10.82 7.46
C SER A 140 0.38 9.77 7.66
N TYR A 141 0.76 8.50 7.79
CA TYR A 141 -0.13 7.34 7.91
C TYR A 141 0.19 6.45 9.12
N ALA A 142 1.18 6.84 9.95
CA ALA A 142 1.61 6.08 11.12
C ALA A 142 0.50 5.93 12.18
N SER A 143 -0.51 6.81 12.16
CA SER A 143 -1.71 6.77 13.00
C SER A 143 -2.61 5.55 12.76
N VAL A 144 -2.37 4.76 11.70
CA VAL A 144 -3.27 3.69 11.27
C VAL A 144 -2.57 2.33 11.23
N LEU A 145 -1.72 2.05 12.23
CA LEU A 145 -0.82 0.90 12.24
C LEU A 145 -1.54 -0.46 12.05
N TRP A 146 -2.80 -0.60 12.49
CA TRP A 146 -3.64 -1.79 12.29
C TRP A 146 -3.98 -2.11 10.81
N VAL A 147 -3.70 -1.18 9.90
CA VAL A 147 -3.90 -1.32 8.45
C VAL A 147 -2.83 -2.19 7.78
N TRP A 148 -1.76 -2.55 8.52
CA TRP A 148 -0.70 -3.46 8.05
C TRP A 148 -1.28 -4.75 7.42
N ARG A 149 -2.37 -5.30 7.99
CA ARG A 149 -3.09 -6.47 7.46
C ARG A 149 -3.63 -6.25 6.06
N SER A 150 -4.34 -5.13 5.87
CA SER A 150 -4.91 -4.79 4.57
C SER A 150 -3.81 -4.46 3.56
N HIS A 151 -2.75 -3.76 3.98
CA HIS A 151 -1.60 -3.46 3.13
C HIS A 151 -0.91 -4.74 2.65
N MET A 152 -0.69 -5.69 3.56
CA MET A 152 -0.14 -7.00 3.28
C MET A 152 -1.05 -7.80 2.34
N ALA A 153 -2.35 -7.85 2.63
CA ALA A 153 -3.32 -8.54 1.79
C ALA A 153 -3.33 -7.98 0.36
N PHE A 154 -3.34 -6.66 0.17
CA PHE A 154 -3.31 -6.08 -1.17
C PHE A 154 -1.97 -6.26 -1.88
N THR A 155 -0.86 -6.23 -1.16
CA THR A 155 0.46 -6.49 -1.74
C THR A 155 0.55 -7.93 -2.24
N LEU A 156 0.04 -8.89 -1.47
CA LEU A 156 -0.09 -10.30 -1.89
C LEU A 156 -0.99 -10.44 -3.11
N LEU A 157 -2.17 -9.81 -3.11
CA LEU A 157 -3.08 -9.80 -4.24
C LEU A 157 -2.36 -9.30 -5.50
N PHE A 158 -1.61 -8.21 -5.39
CA PHE A 158 -0.88 -7.65 -6.52
C PHE A 158 0.28 -8.53 -7.00
N LEU A 159 1.00 -9.18 -6.10
CA LEU A 159 1.99 -10.20 -6.45
C LEU A 159 1.36 -11.37 -7.20
N GLY A 160 0.18 -11.83 -6.76
CA GLY A 160 -0.58 -12.87 -7.43
C GLY A 160 -0.90 -12.53 -8.88
N MET A 161 -1.31 -11.30 -9.15
CA MET A 161 -1.61 -10.82 -10.50
C MET A 161 -0.38 -10.62 -11.39
N LEU A 162 0.79 -10.35 -10.81
CA LEU A 162 2.04 -10.26 -11.56
C LEU A 162 2.54 -11.65 -11.99
N SER A 163 2.14 -12.70 -11.27
CA SER A 163 2.54 -14.07 -11.56
C SER A 163 2.04 -14.53 -12.93
N SER A 164 2.92 -15.18 -13.69
CA SER A 164 2.55 -15.91 -14.91
C SER A 164 2.07 -17.33 -14.63
N ARG A 165 2.35 -17.87 -13.44
CA ARG A 165 1.96 -19.23 -13.05
C ARG A 165 0.65 -19.19 -12.27
N PHE A 166 -0.36 -19.86 -12.80
CA PHE A 166 -1.70 -19.90 -12.20
C PHE A 166 -1.69 -20.36 -10.74
N ILE A 167 -0.98 -21.45 -10.43
CA ILE A 167 -0.88 -21.99 -9.06
C ILE A 167 -0.29 -20.96 -8.08
N VAL A 168 0.75 -20.23 -8.51
CA VAL A 168 1.38 -19.19 -7.68
C VAL A 168 0.43 -18.00 -7.50
N ALA A 169 -0.33 -17.63 -8.54
CA ALA A 169 -1.33 -16.57 -8.44
C ALA A 169 -2.44 -16.93 -7.44
N VAL A 170 -2.97 -18.16 -7.53
CA VAL A 170 -4.00 -18.67 -6.61
C VAL A 170 -3.49 -18.70 -5.16
N LEU A 171 -2.25 -19.13 -4.94
CA LEU A 171 -1.64 -19.14 -3.61
C LEU A 171 -1.59 -17.73 -3.01
N PHE A 172 -1.12 -16.73 -3.78
CA PHE A 172 -1.05 -15.36 -3.29
C PHE A 172 -2.44 -14.76 -3.00
N VAL A 173 -3.44 -15.07 -3.83
CA VAL A 173 -4.84 -14.66 -3.58
C VAL A 173 -5.39 -15.33 -2.32
N ALA A 174 -5.15 -16.63 -2.14
CA ALA A 174 -5.59 -17.33 -0.93
C ALA A 174 -4.95 -16.76 0.34
N LEU A 175 -3.63 -16.49 0.30
CA LEU A 175 -2.93 -15.83 1.41
C LEU A 175 -3.49 -14.43 1.68
N SER A 176 -3.79 -13.65 0.63
CA SER A 176 -4.42 -12.32 0.76
C SER A 176 -5.74 -12.39 1.56
N ILE A 177 -6.60 -13.35 1.22
CA ILE A 177 -7.91 -13.59 1.88
C ILE A 177 -7.74 -13.90 3.36
N LEU A 178 -6.73 -14.72 3.69
CA LEU A 178 -6.41 -14.99 5.10
C LEU A 178 -6.08 -13.68 5.81
N PHE A 179 -5.12 -12.90 5.32
CA PHE A 179 -4.68 -11.66 6.00
C PHE A 179 -5.79 -10.61 6.17
N HIS A 180 -6.82 -10.61 5.32
CA HIS A 180 -7.92 -9.67 5.44
C HIS A 180 -9.19 -10.24 4.80
N TYR A 181 -10.18 -10.68 5.58
CA TYR A 181 -11.37 -11.38 5.05
C TYR A 181 -12.15 -10.59 3.99
N SER A 182 -12.25 -9.26 4.12
CA SER A 182 -12.90 -8.42 3.09
C SER A 182 -12.12 -8.35 1.77
N SER A 183 -10.87 -8.83 1.75
CA SER A 183 -10.07 -8.94 0.54
C SER A 183 -10.58 -10.02 -0.41
N GLY A 184 -11.44 -10.96 0.01
CA GLY A 184 -12.06 -11.92 -0.92
C GLY A 184 -12.94 -11.25 -1.98
N ILE A 185 -13.92 -10.47 -1.52
CA ILE A 185 -14.78 -9.67 -2.41
C ILE A 185 -13.93 -8.71 -3.24
N LEU A 186 -12.95 -8.09 -2.61
CA LEU A 186 -12.12 -7.09 -3.27
C LEU A 186 -11.12 -7.70 -4.27
N ALA A 187 -10.63 -8.92 -4.02
CA ALA A 187 -9.82 -9.68 -4.95
C ALA A 187 -10.62 -10.02 -6.20
N VAL A 188 -11.89 -10.41 -6.06
CA VAL A 188 -12.79 -10.62 -7.21
C VAL A 188 -12.95 -9.33 -8.02
N VAL A 189 -13.18 -8.19 -7.35
CA VAL A 189 -13.33 -6.89 -8.00
C VAL A 189 -12.05 -6.46 -8.73
N VAL A 190 -10.90 -6.55 -8.07
CA VAL A 190 -9.60 -6.20 -8.68
C VAL A 190 -9.30 -7.13 -9.85
N PHE A 191 -9.53 -8.44 -9.70
CA PHE A 191 -9.33 -9.41 -10.77
C PHE A 191 -10.26 -9.14 -11.97
N PHE A 192 -11.50 -8.74 -11.71
CA PHE A 192 -12.43 -8.31 -12.75
C PHE A 192 -11.92 -7.06 -13.47
N ILE A 193 -11.36 -6.07 -12.77
CA ILE A 193 -10.73 -4.89 -13.38
C ILE A 193 -9.54 -5.30 -14.25
N PHE A 194 -8.71 -6.24 -13.80
CA PHE A 194 -7.60 -6.78 -14.61
C PHE A 194 -8.09 -7.40 -15.91
N ILE A 195 -9.08 -8.30 -15.80
CA ILE A 195 -9.67 -8.95 -16.95
C ILE A 195 -10.33 -7.91 -17.87
N PHE A 196 -11.03 -6.93 -17.32
CA PHE A 196 -11.68 -5.86 -18.07
C PHE A 196 -10.67 -5.07 -18.92
N VAL A 197 -9.54 -4.67 -18.33
CA VAL A 197 -8.50 -3.92 -19.05
C VAL A 197 -7.94 -4.72 -20.22
N ASP A 198 -7.77 -6.04 -20.05
CA ASP A 198 -7.17 -6.92 -21.05
C ASP A 198 -8.17 -7.41 -22.12
N ARG A 199 -9.42 -7.72 -21.73
CA ARG A 199 -10.43 -8.35 -22.59
C ARG A 199 -11.23 -7.37 -23.45
N PHE A 200 -11.21 -6.07 -23.14
CA PHE A 200 -11.85 -5.04 -23.96
C PHE A 200 -10.81 -4.14 -24.67
N PRO A 201 -9.98 -4.68 -25.60
CA PRO A 201 -8.96 -3.90 -26.29
C PRO A 201 -9.56 -2.83 -27.22
N ARG A 202 -10.83 -2.97 -27.60
CA ARG A 202 -11.54 -2.02 -28.47
C ARG A 202 -11.88 -0.69 -27.80
N LEU A 203 -11.93 -0.65 -26.47
CA LEU A 203 -12.16 0.61 -25.74
C LEU A 203 -10.89 1.44 -25.70
N SER A 204 -11.03 2.75 -25.93
CA SER A 204 -9.91 3.68 -25.79
C SER A 204 -9.40 3.69 -24.34
N VAL A 205 -8.11 3.96 -24.13
CA VAL A 205 -7.51 4.04 -22.78
C VAL A 205 -8.25 5.08 -21.90
N PRO A 206 -8.56 6.30 -22.38
CA PRO A 206 -9.36 7.26 -21.60
C PRO A 206 -10.74 6.71 -21.20
N THR A 207 -11.40 5.95 -22.09
CA THR A 207 -12.70 5.32 -21.78
C THR A 207 -12.57 4.30 -20.65
N LYS A 208 -11.50 3.50 -20.63
CA LYS A 208 -11.25 2.53 -19.55
C LYS A 208 -11.01 3.22 -18.21
N TYR A 209 -10.30 4.34 -18.21
CA TYR A 209 -10.07 5.17 -17.02
C TYR A 209 -11.38 5.74 -16.48
N ALA A 210 -12.21 6.32 -17.35
CA ALA A 210 -13.52 6.83 -16.97
C ALA A 210 -14.43 5.75 -16.39
N ILE A 211 -14.51 4.57 -17.04
CA ILE A 211 -15.32 3.44 -16.54
C ILE A 211 -14.81 2.97 -15.16
N SER A 212 -13.50 2.85 -14.98
CA SER A 212 -12.92 2.39 -13.70
C SER A 212 -13.27 3.35 -12.56
N LEU A 213 -13.14 4.67 -12.80
CA LEU A 213 -13.55 5.69 -11.84
C LEU A 213 -15.04 5.64 -11.55
N LEU A 214 -15.89 5.56 -12.58
CA LEU A 214 -17.35 5.51 -12.43
C LEU A 214 -17.82 4.28 -11.66
N VAL A 215 -17.24 3.11 -11.93
CA VAL A 215 -17.55 1.88 -11.18
C VAL A 215 -17.13 2.02 -9.71
N GLY A 216 -15.96 2.62 -9.45
CA GLY A 216 -15.54 2.97 -8.09
C GLY A 216 -16.53 3.90 -7.39
N LEU A 217 -16.96 4.98 -8.06
CA LEU A 217 -17.94 5.94 -7.54
C LEU A 217 -19.30 5.29 -7.26
N MET A 218 -19.80 4.45 -8.17
CA MET A 218 -21.04 3.70 -7.94
C MET A 218 -20.89 2.76 -6.74
N GLY A 219 -19.74 2.08 -6.62
CA GLY A 219 -19.42 1.24 -5.47
C GLY A 219 -19.39 2.04 -4.16
N SER A 220 -18.86 3.26 -4.17
CA SER A 220 -18.77 4.11 -2.97
C SER A 220 -20.15 4.54 -2.46
N LEU A 221 -21.11 4.77 -3.36
CA LEU A 221 -22.51 5.04 -3.02
C LEU A 221 -23.17 3.83 -2.37
N VAL A 222 -22.95 2.63 -2.92
CA VAL A 222 -23.48 1.38 -2.35
C VAL A 222 -22.87 1.11 -0.96
N VAL A 223 -21.56 1.26 -0.82
CA VAL A 223 -20.87 1.10 0.48
C VAL A 223 -21.36 2.14 1.49
N GLY A 224 -21.53 3.39 1.07
CA GLY A 224 -22.08 4.45 1.92
C GLY A 224 -23.49 4.13 2.41
N TYR A 225 -24.38 3.69 1.51
CA TYR A 225 -25.73 3.27 1.86
C TYR A 225 -25.75 2.07 2.81
N LEU A 226 -24.96 1.02 2.51
CA LEU A 226 -24.89 -0.16 3.38
C LEU A 226 -24.36 0.17 4.78
N LYS A 227 -23.38 1.08 4.89
CA LYS A 227 -22.90 1.57 6.20
C LYS A 227 -24.03 2.22 7.00
N GLN A 228 -24.82 3.10 6.37
CA GLN A 228 -25.94 3.77 7.03
C GLN A 228 -27.04 2.80 7.50
N VAL A 229 -27.26 1.71 6.76
CA VAL A 229 -28.35 0.76 7.04
C VAL A 229 -27.93 -0.36 8.01
N VAL A 230 -26.68 -0.82 7.95
CA VAL A 230 -26.21 -2.00 8.69
C VAL A 230 -25.45 -1.63 9.97
N VAL A 231 -24.79 -0.47 10.00
CA VAL A 231 -24.03 -0.02 11.16
C VAL A 231 -24.88 0.99 11.93
N SER A 232 -25.82 0.48 12.74
CA SER A 232 -26.58 1.28 13.73
C SER A 232 -25.75 1.62 14.96
N GLY A 233 -24.50 2.04 14.76
CA GLY A 233 -23.61 2.46 15.83
C GLY A 233 -23.11 3.85 15.50
N ASP A 234 -23.32 4.79 16.42
CA ASP A 234 -22.79 6.15 16.45
C ASP A 234 -21.24 6.21 16.51
N GLY A 235 -20.55 5.34 15.78
CA GLY A 235 -19.14 5.50 15.46
C GLY A 235 -18.97 6.55 14.38
N ASN A 236 -19.50 7.76 14.59
CA ASN A 236 -19.05 8.95 13.86
C ASN A 236 -17.64 9.27 14.37
N TRP A 237 -16.66 8.47 13.95
CA TRP A 237 -15.25 8.80 14.04
C TRP A 237 -14.96 9.87 13.00
N GLU A 238 -15.54 11.06 13.20
CA GLU A 238 -15.11 12.26 12.49
C GLU A 238 -13.68 12.53 12.96
N SER A 239 -12.74 12.43 12.03
CA SER A 239 -11.41 12.94 12.28
C SER A 239 -11.55 14.45 12.48
N GLU A 240 -11.20 14.97 13.66
CA GLU A 240 -11.17 16.42 13.96
C GLU A 240 -10.30 17.20 12.95
N THR A 241 -9.47 16.50 12.17
CA THR A 241 -8.66 17.07 11.10
C THR A 241 -9.24 16.75 9.72
N ASN A 242 -9.28 17.77 8.84
CA ASN A 242 -9.47 17.64 7.38
C ASN A 242 -8.35 16.81 6.68
N ALA A 243 -7.56 16.03 7.42
CA ALA A 243 -6.43 15.26 6.93
C ALA A 243 -6.87 14.20 5.90
N GLY A 244 -8.02 13.56 6.10
CA GLY A 244 -8.60 12.62 5.12
C GLY A 244 -8.86 13.29 3.77
N LEU A 245 -9.60 14.40 3.76
CA LEU A 245 -9.87 15.16 2.54
C LEU A 245 -8.57 15.65 1.86
N PHE A 246 -7.60 16.11 2.64
CA PHE A 246 -6.31 16.55 2.11
C PHE A 246 -5.52 15.40 1.46
N VAL A 247 -5.41 14.24 2.13
CA VAL A 247 -4.77 13.03 1.58
C VAL A 247 -5.47 12.60 0.31
N TYR A 248 -6.81 12.54 0.32
CA TYR A 248 -7.59 12.19 -0.86
C TYR A 248 -7.30 13.14 -2.02
N ALA A 249 -7.42 14.45 -1.79
CA ALA A 249 -7.18 15.47 -2.80
C ALA A 249 -5.75 15.40 -3.35
N TYR A 250 -4.75 15.23 -2.48
CA TYR A 250 -3.36 15.08 -2.89
C TYR A 250 -3.17 13.87 -3.81
N VAL A 251 -3.60 12.68 -3.38
CA VAL A 251 -3.41 11.45 -4.16
C VAL A 251 -4.22 11.49 -5.46
N PHE A 252 -5.44 12.04 -5.43
CA PHE A 252 -6.26 12.24 -6.62
C PHE A 252 -5.56 13.14 -7.64
N LEU A 253 -5.07 14.31 -7.21
CA LEU A 253 -4.35 15.24 -8.07
C LEU A 253 -3.02 14.64 -8.57
N PHE A 254 -2.32 13.87 -7.73
CA PHE A 254 -1.09 13.18 -8.10
C PHE A 254 -1.34 12.15 -9.21
N VAL A 255 -2.38 11.31 -9.06
CA VAL A 255 -2.78 10.34 -10.11
C VAL A 255 -3.23 11.05 -11.36
N LEU A 256 -4.03 12.11 -11.25
CA LEU A 256 -4.48 12.90 -12.39
C LEU A 256 -3.31 13.51 -13.15
N ALA A 257 -2.32 14.08 -12.45
CA ALA A 257 -1.11 14.61 -13.06
C ALA A 257 -0.33 13.53 -13.84
N LEU A 258 -0.18 12.33 -13.26
CA LEU A 258 0.46 11.20 -13.94
C LEU A 258 -0.33 10.73 -15.18
N ILE A 259 -1.67 10.74 -15.14
CA ILE A 259 -2.53 10.43 -16.29
C ILE A 259 -2.34 11.47 -17.41
N VAL A 260 -2.32 12.77 -17.06
CA VAL A 260 -2.08 13.86 -18.02
C VAL A 260 -0.69 13.72 -18.65
N LEU A 261 0.34 13.46 -17.86
CA LEU A 261 1.69 13.18 -18.36
C LEU A 261 1.73 11.96 -19.29
N SER A 262 0.94 10.92 -18.99
CA SER A 262 0.80 9.76 -19.88
C SER A 262 0.16 10.12 -21.21
N ALA A 263 -0.93 10.88 -21.18
CA ALA A 263 -1.65 11.32 -22.37
C ALA A 263 -0.79 12.25 -23.25
N TRP A 264 -0.01 13.13 -22.63
CA TRP A 264 0.80 14.14 -23.30
C TRP A 264 2.28 13.74 -23.40
N ARG A 265 2.59 12.45 -23.25
CA ARG A 265 3.95 11.90 -23.19
C ARG A 265 4.89 12.35 -24.31
N LYS A 266 4.36 12.59 -25.52
CA LYS A 266 5.15 13.08 -26.67
C LYS A 266 5.75 14.47 -26.38
N TYR A 267 4.98 15.36 -25.76
CA TYR A 267 5.44 16.70 -25.39
C TYR A 267 6.52 16.66 -24.31
N PHE A 268 6.44 15.68 -23.40
CA PHE A 268 7.40 15.52 -22.30
C PHE A 268 8.58 14.58 -22.63
N ASN A 269 8.67 14.09 -23.87
CA ASN A 269 9.67 13.11 -24.32
C ASN A 269 9.70 11.82 -23.47
N LEU A 270 8.52 11.34 -23.08
CA LEU A 270 8.35 10.12 -22.30
C LEU A 270 7.99 8.96 -23.23
N TYR A 271 8.90 7.98 -23.33
CA TYR A 271 8.75 6.81 -24.18
C TYR A 271 8.69 5.54 -23.34
N PHE A 272 7.59 4.80 -23.45
CA PHE A 272 7.35 3.55 -22.75
C PHE A 272 7.22 2.39 -23.75
N SER A 273 7.75 1.22 -23.41
CA SER A 273 7.55 -0.01 -24.17
C SER A 273 6.09 -0.45 -24.19
N SER A 274 5.72 -1.40 -25.05
CA SER A 274 4.37 -1.97 -25.06
C SER A 274 4.01 -2.62 -23.72
N VAL A 275 4.97 -3.30 -23.08
CA VAL A 275 4.80 -3.96 -21.77
C VAL A 275 4.63 -2.92 -20.66
N GLU A 276 5.42 -1.85 -20.68
CA GLU A 276 5.29 -0.74 -19.73
C GLU A 276 3.93 -0.05 -19.86
N ASN A 277 3.48 0.22 -21.09
CA ASN A 277 2.15 0.80 -21.33
C ASN A 277 1.02 -0.10 -20.83
N ALA A 278 1.11 -1.41 -21.07
CA ALA A 278 0.12 -2.37 -20.59
C ALA A 278 0.06 -2.37 -19.05
N MET A 279 1.21 -2.36 -18.39
CA MET A 279 1.30 -2.28 -16.92
C MET A 279 0.71 -0.97 -16.38
N LEU A 280 1.11 0.18 -16.95
CA LEU A 280 0.61 1.50 -16.57
C LEU A 280 -0.91 1.56 -16.66
N ASN A 281 -1.49 1.12 -17.78
CA ASN A 281 -2.93 1.18 -17.99
C ASN A 281 -3.70 0.34 -16.95
N ARG A 282 -3.20 -0.86 -16.62
CA ARG A 282 -3.80 -1.71 -15.58
C ARG A 282 -3.75 -1.03 -14.22
N MET A 283 -2.57 -0.52 -13.84
CA MET A 283 -2.38 0.12 -12.54
C MET A 283 -3.17 1.43 -12.41
N PHE A 284 -3.29 2.24 -13.47
CA PHE A 284 -4.15 3.43 -13.47
C PHE A 284 -5.63 3.07 -13.31
N CYS A 285 -6.12 2.01 -13.95
CA CYS A 285 -7.51 1.58 -13.78
C CYS A 285 -7.79 1.18 -12.32
N ILE A 286 -6.88 0.42 -11.68
CA ILE A 286 -6.99 0.07 -10.26
C ILE A 286 -6.97 1.34 -9.39
N ALA A 287 -6.00 2.22 -9.61
CA ALA A 287 -5.85 3.45 -8.84
C ALA A 287 -7.12 4.31 -8.92
N LEU A 288 -7.67 4.49 -10.12
CA LEU A 288 -8.91 5.25 -10.35
C LEU A 288 -10.13 4.58 -9.73
N PHE A 289 -10.22 3.25 -9.79
CA PHE A 289 -11.29 2.51 -9.13
C PHE A 289 -11.27 2.78 -7.62
N PHE A 290 -10.11 2.64 -6.96
CA PHE A 290 -10.01 2.88 -5.52
C PHE A 290 -10.17 4.35 -5.13
N LEU A 291 -9.73 5.28 -5.98
CA LEU A 291 -10.01 6.71 -5.81
C LEU A 291 -11.50 7.04 -5.93
N GLY A 292 -12.23 6.37 -6.81
CA GLY A 292 -13.69 6.50 -6.88
C GLY A 292 -14.38 5.89 -5.66
N LEU A 293 -13.92 4.70 -5.25
CA LEU A 293 -14.45 3.95 -4.11
C LEU A 293 -14.31 4.72 -2.78
N SER A 294 -13.27 5.54 -2.65
CA SER A 294 -12.96 6.25 -1.40
C SER A 294 -13.65 7.59 -1.21
N VAL A 295 -14.36 8.12 -2.23
CA VAL A 295 -15.00 9.46 -2.20
C VAL A 295 -15.97 9.64 -1.02
N THR A 296 -16.80 8.64 -0.72
CA THR A 296 -17.77 8.74 0.39
C THR A 296 -17.14 8.50 1.76
N SER A 297 -15.85 8.17 1.81
CA SER A 297 -15.12 7.91 3.05
C SER A 297 -14.16 9.05 3.43
N VAL A 298 -14.14 10.16 2.68
CA VAL A 298 -13.20 11.28 2.92
C VAL A 298 -13.32 11.94 4.29
N ASN A 299 -14.50 11.86 4.91
CA ASN A 299 -14.77 12.42 6.24
C ASN A 299 -14.27 11.51 7.38
N SER A 300 -13.93 10.26 7.10
CA SER A 300 -13.30 9.33 8.04
C SER A 300 -11.90 9.00 7.54
N HIS A 301 -10.88 9.59 8.17
CA HIS A 301 -9.48 9.34 7.81
C HIS A 301 -9.15 7.84 7.84
N GLN A 302 -9.65 7.09 8.84
CA GLN A 302 -9.42 5.66 8.94
C GLN A 302 -10.04 4.87 7.78
N ASP A 303 -11.30 5.14 7.43
CA ASP A 303 -11.97 4.43 6.33
C ASP A 303 -11.38 4.80 4.97
N LEU A 304 -11.04 6.08 4.78
CA LEU A 304 -10.30 6.52 3.61
C LEU A 304 -8.98 5.75 3.49
N MET A 305 -8.23 5.67 4.57
CA MET A 305 -6.95 4.96 4.60
C MET A 305 -7.12 3.47 4.32
N ARG A 306 -8.17 2.79 4.81
CA ARG A 306 -8.48 1.39 4.43
C ARG A 306 -8.64 1.23 2.93
N ILE A 307 -9.45 2.08 2.31
CA ILE A 307 -9.83 1.95 0.90
C ILE A 307 -8.69 2.36 -0.03
N MET A 308 -7.84 3.32 0.38
CA MET A 308 -6.76 3.83 -0.46
C MET A 308 -5.46 3.02 -0.39
N GLN A 309 -5.32 2.04 0.51
CA GLN A 309 -4.14 1.16 0.57
C GLN A 309 -3.69 0.58 -0.79
N PRO A 310 -4.58 0.07 -1.64
CA PRO A 310 -4.19 -0.44 -2.95
C PRO A 310 -3.55 0.63 -3.84
N ALA A 311 -4.07 1.86 -3.77
CA ALA A 311 -3.52 3.00 -4.49
C ALA A 311 -2.11 3.36 -3.96
N PHE A 312 -1.90 3.32 -2.64
CA PHE A 312 -0.60 3.58 -2.03
C PHE A 312 0.47 2.56 -2.42
N ILE A 313 0.11 1.30 -2.63
CA ILE A 313 1.06 0.26 -3.08
C ILE A 313 1.49 0.47 -4.55
N ILE A 314 0.56 0.89 -5.41
CA ILE A 314 0.82 0.94 -6.86
C ILE A 314 1.32 2.30 -7.36
N ILE A 315 0.89 3.41 -6.74
CA ILE A 315 1.22 4.77 -7.20
C ILE A 315 2.73 5.06 -7.19
N PRO A 316 3.51 4.70 -6.15
CA PRO A 316 4.96 4.89 -6.17
C PRO A 316 5.61 4.15 -7.33
N PHE A 317 5.16 2.92 -7.63
CA PHE A 317 5.67 2.19 -8.78
C PHE A 317 5.33 2.87 -10.11
N ILE A 318 4.08 3.31 -10.30
CA ILE A 318 3.66 4.10 -11.48
C ILE A 318 4.58 5.33 -11.62
N TYR A 319 4.74 6.11 -10.55
CA TYR A 319 5.58 7.31 -10.53
C TYR A 319 7.03 7.01 -10.96
N LEU A 320 7.62 5.93 -10.44
CA LEU A 320 8.99 5.54 -10.80
C LEU A 320 9.15 5.13 -12.26
N MET A 321 8.10 4.58 -12.89
CA MET A 321 8.12 4.34 -14.33
C MET A 321 8.29 5.66 -15.10
N PHE A 322 7.57 6.72 -14.71
CA PHE A 322 7.72 8.05 -15.31
C PHE A 322 9.10 8.65 -15.02
N LEU A 323 9.54 8.59 -13.76
CA LEU A 323 10.81 9.18 -13.33
C LEU A 323 12.02 8.55 -14.03
N ASN A 324 11.99 7.22 -14.21
CA ASN A 324 13.05 6.49 -14.89
C ASN A 324 13.19 6.88 -16.37
N THR A 325 12.08 7.23 -17.02
CA THR A 325 12.06 7.62 -18.44
C THR A 325 12.34 9.12 -18.63
N ALA A 326 11.92 9.96 -17.68
CA ALA A 326 12.06 11.40 -17.78
C ALA A 326 13.52 11.87 -17.77
N LYS A 327 13.80 12.95 -18.50
CA LYS A 327 15.10 13.64 -18.56
C LYS A 327 14.90 15.15 -18.35
N GLY A 328 15.96 15.85 -17.93
CA GLY A 328 15.99 17.32 -17.83
C GLY A 328 14.82 17.89 -17.02
N THR A 329 14.10 18.85 -17.61
CA THR A 329 12.97 19.55 -17.00
C THR A 329 11.81 18.63 -16.62
N SER A 330 11.46 17.64 -17.44
CA SER A 330 10.41 16.66 -17.11
C SER A 330 10.74 15.88 -15.83
N ARG A 331 12.02 15.57 -15.61
CA ARG A 331 12.48 14.91 -14.37
C ARG A 331 12.38 15.85 -13.17
N ALA A 332 12.76 17.12 -13.33
CA ALA A 332 12.62 18.12 -12.28
C ALA A 332 11.14 18.32 -11.88
N LEU A 333 10.22 18.40 -12.85
CA LEU A 333 8.78 18.52 -12.61
C LEU A 333 8.23 17.29 -11.86
N LEU A 334 8.66 16.08 -12.21
CA LEU A 334 8.27 14.87 -11.48
C LEU A 334 8.76 14.88 -10.04
N VAL A 335 9.99 15.32 -9.78
CA VAL A 335 10.50 15.47 -8.41
C VAL A 335 9.69 16.51 -7.63
N LEU A 336 9.31 17.63 -8.24
CA LEU A 336 8.45 18.64 -7.62
C LEU A 336 7.05 18.08 -7.29
N LEU A 337 6.54 17.12 -8.06
CA LEU A 337 5.26 16.45 -7.78
C LEU A 337 5.28 15.70 -6.43
N LEU A 338 6.45 15.28 -5.94
CA LEU A 338 6.59 14.67 -4.62
C LEU A 338 6.59 15.70 -3.48
N ALA A 339 6.84 16.98 -3.75
CA ALA A 339 7.03 17.99 -2.72
C ALA A 339 5.84 18.11 -1.75
N PRO A 340 4.56 18.13 -2.20
CA PRO A 340 3.45 18.20 -1.27
C PRO A 340 3.35 16.96 -0.35
N GLY A 341 3.71 15.76 -0.85
CA GLY A 341 3.78 14.54 -0.06
C GLY A 341 4.93 14.56 0.96
N ILE A 342 6.08 15.13 0.58
CA ILE A 342 7.22 15.35 1.48
C ILE A 342 6.84 16.32 2.60
N VAL A 343 6.21 17.45 2.26
CA VAL A 343 5.74 18.44 3.24
C VAL A 343 4.71 17.82 4.19
N MET A 344 3.80 16.98 3.68
CA MET A 344 2.83 16.26 4.50
C MET A 344 3.51 15.30 5.49
N GLY A 345 4.48 14.51 5.03
CA GLY A 345 5.25 13.61 5.87
C GLY A 345 6.06 14.34 6.94
N LEU A 346 6.77 15.41 6.56
CA LEU A 346 7.56 16.25 7.47
C LEU A 346 6.68 16.96 8.49
N ARG A 347 5.53 17.51 8.08
CA ARG A 347 4.58 18.13 9.01
C ARG A 347 4.05 17.11 10.01
N SER A 348 3.71 15.91 9.56
CA SER A 348 3.21 14.85 10.44
C SER A 348 4.27 14.41 11.46
N ALA A 349 5.54 14.29 11.03
CA ALA A 349 6.66 14.04 11.91
C ALA A 349 6.93 15.20 12.89
N TYR A 350 6.81 16.45 12.44
CA TYR A 350 6.98 17.64 13.28
C TYR A 350 5.91 17.76 14.36
N MET A 351 4.63 17.59 13.99
CA MET A 351 3.52 17.57 14.95
C MET A 351 3.70 16.45 15.97
N TYR A 352 4.20 15.29 15.54
CA TYR A 352 4.50 14.17 16.44
C TYR A 352 5.59 14.50 17.48
N TRP A 353 6.62 15.26 17.11
CA TRP A 353 7.70 15.68 18.03
C TRP A 353 7.34 16.89 18.92
N GLY A 354 6.05 17.18 19.10
CA GLY A 354 5.59 18.29 19.95
C GLY A 354 5.72 19.67 19.31
N GLY A 355 5.87 19.73 17.99
CA GLY A 355 5.78 20.98 17.23
C GLY A 355 4.34 21.50 17.19
N ALA A 356 4.16 22.79 17.51
CA ALA A 356 2.87 23.48 17.49
C ALA A 356 2.42 23.87 16.07
#